data_AF-A0A519SYI8-F1
#
_entry.id   AF-A0A519SYI8-F1
#
_cell.length_a   1.000
_cell.length_b   1.000
_cell.length_c   1.000
_cell.angle_alpha   90.00
_cell.angle_beta   90.00
_cell.angle_gamma   90.00
#
_symmetry.space_group_name_H-M   'P 1'
#
loop_
_entity.id
_entity.type
_entity.pdbx_description
1 polymer ?
#
loop_
_entity_poly.entity_id
_entity_poly.type
_entity_poly.pdbx_seq_one_letter_code
_entity_poly.pdbx_strand_id
1 'polypeptide(L)'
;LSTAASTNDAGPLAKGEIASDKETAVRNLIHAYRSRGHLRAKTNPVRERKDRKERLSLEDFGLSDSDLDTKFRQGESLGLGQGATLREIVAALTSIYAGTVGFEYTYIRDPKVLDWFQQKTEHDALAFNPDVEYKKRILKKLNEAVVFENFLHTKFLGQKRFSLEGGETTIPALDAIINRSAELGVKEVMIGMAHRGRLNVLANIMGKTYEQIFSEFEGTATPDLTMGDGDVKYHMGYSSEVTATNGDKVNLKLAPNPSHLEAVNPVVEGFVRAKIEHQYDGDYHQILPILIHGDAALAGQGIGYELTQMSQLEGYKTGGTIHFVINNQVGFTTDFEDARSSIYSTDLAKIIDAPVIHVNGDDPEAVVFAVRLATEYRQQFHADI
;
A
#
# COMPACT_ATOMS: atom_id res chain seq x y z
N LEU A 1 -32.73 20.11 -20.07
CA LEU A 1 -33.18 19.01 -20.95
C LEU A 1 -33.70 17.90 -20.06
N SER A 2 -35.02 17.80 -19.96
CA SER A 2 -35.72 16.75 -19.22
C SER A 2 -35.74 15.46 -20.06
N THR A 3 -35.21 14.38 -19.53
CA THR A 3 -35.50 13.03 -20.05
C THR A 3 -35.71 12.10 -18.87
N ALA A 4 -36.99 11.86 -18.56
CA ALA A 4 -37.43 10.70 -17.82
C ALA A 4 -37.26 9.48 -18.73
N ALA A 5 -36.33 8.59 -18.39
CA ALA A 5 -36.27 7.24 -18.94
C ALA A 5 -36.84 6.30 -17.88
N SER A 6 -38.16 6.12 -17.94
CA SER A 6 -38.88 5.03 -17.30
C SER A 6 -38.77 3.80 -18.19
N THR A 7 -38.22 2.71 -17.67
CA THR A 7 -38.57 1.34 -18.05
C THR A 7 -38.47 0.44 -16.81
N ASN A 8 -39.38 0.63 -15.85
CA ASN A 8 -39.68 -0.37 -14.82
C ASN A 8 -41.02 -1.02 -15.17
N ASP A 9 -40.99 -1.96 -16.11
CA ASP A 9 -42.10 -2.89 -16.38
C ASP A 9 -41.53 -4.30 -16.54
N ALA A 10 -40.95 -4.83 -15.47
CA ALA A 10 -40.68 -6.25 -15.33
C ALA A 10 -41.90 -6.90 -14.66
N GLY A 11 -42.62 -7.74 -15.41
CA GLY A 11 -43.73 -8.54 -14.89
C GLY A 11 -43.28 -9.51 -13.78
N PRO A 12 -44.23 -10.06 -13.00
CA PRO A 12 -43.90 -10.89 -11.84
C PRO A 12 -43.15 -12.15 -12.27
N LEU A 13 -41.92 -12.31 -11.76
CA LEU A 13 -41.12 -13.51 -11.93
C LEU A 13 -41.86 -14.73 -11.35
N ALA A 14 -41.90 -15.80 -12.14
CA ALA A 14 -42.55 -17.05 -11.80
C ALA A 14 -41.92 -17.68 -10.54
N LYS A 15 -42.77 -18.18 -9.65
CA LYS A 15 -42.38 -18.90 -8.43
C LYS A 15 -41.77 -20.27 -8.78
N GLY A 16 -40.44 -20.32 -8.87
CA GLY A 16 -39.65 -21.55 -8.89
C GLY A 16 -38.44 -21.41 -7.97
N GLU A 17 -38.37 -22.26 -6.93
CA GLU A 17 -37.22 -22.54 -6.04
C GLU A 17 -36.62 -21.39 -5.19
N ILE A 18 -37.25 -21.10 -4.05
CA ILE A 18 -36.78 -20.18 -2.98
C ILE A 18 -35.33 -20.45 -2.52
N ALA A 19 -34.84 -21.70 -2.62
CA ALA A 19 -33.46 -22.05 -2.26
C ALA A 19 -32.42 -21.60 -3.30
N SER A 20 -32.78 -21.60 -4.60
CA SER A 20 -31.90 -21.15 -5.70
C SER A 20 -31.71 -19.63 -5.70
N ASP A 21 -32.76 -18.90 -5.33
CA ASP A 21 -32.74 -17.43 -5.23
C ASP A 21 -31.85 -16.94 -4.09
N LYS A 22 -31.93 -17.58 -2.91
CA LYS A 22 -31.08 -17.20 -1.76
C LYS A 22 -29.61 -17.58 -1.94
N GLU A 23 -29.31 -18.72 -2.57
CA GLU A 23 -27.93 -19.06 -2.95
C GLU A 23 -27.34 -18.01 -3.91
N THR A 24 -28.14 -17.53 -4.86
CA THR A 24 -27.75 -16.44 -5.75
C THR A 24 -27.54 -15.13 -4.99
N ALA A 25 -28.39 -14.82 -4.01
CA ALA A 25 -28.23 -13.66 -3.14
C ALA A 25 -26.92 -13.72 -2.33
N VAL A 26 -26.58 -14.87 -1.75
CA VAL A 26 -25.32 -15.06 -1.01
C VAL A 26 -24.11 -14.93 -1.93
N ARG A 27 -24.16 -15.48 -3.14
CA ARG A 27 -23.10 -15.27 -4.14
C ARG A 27 -22.89 -13.79 -4.46
N ASN A 28 -23.98 -13.04 -4.64
CA ASN A 28 -23.92 -11.62 -4.92
C ASN A 28 -23.38 -10.82 -3.73
N LEU A 29 -23.72 -11.22 -2.50
CA LEU A 29 -23.16 -10.64 -1.26
C LEU A 29 -21.65 -10.85 -1.19
N ILE A 30 -21.15 -12.07 -1.45
CA ILE A 30 -19.71 -12.37 -1.50
C ILE A 30 -19.00 -11.48 -2.52
N HIS A 31 -19.55 -11.40 -3.75
CA HIS A 31 -18.99 -10.55 -4.79
C HIS A 31 -19.00 -9.05 -4.41
N ALA A 32 -20.05 -8.59 -3.70
CA ALA A 32 -20.11 -7.23 -3.21
C ALA A 32 -19.05 -6.93 -2.16
N TYR A 33 -18.74 -7.85 -1.25
CA TYR A 33 -17.65 -7.70 -0.28
C TYR A 33 -16.28 -7.68 -0.98
N ARG A 34 -16.05 -8.56 -1.96
CA ARG A 34 -14.82 -8.56 -2.77
C ARG A 34 -14.60 -7.22 -3.49
N SER A 35 -15.68 -6.65 -4.04
CA SER A 35 -15.61 -5.43 -4.84
C SER A 35 -15.65 -4.14 -4.05
N ARG A 36 -16.36 -4.10 -2.92
CA ARG A 36 -16.67 -2.85 -2.18
C ARG A 36 -16.39 -2.94 -0.68
N GLY A 37 -15.92 -4.07 -0.16
CA GLY A 37 -15.60 -4.24 1.26
C GLY A 37 -14.57 -3.22 1.76
N HIS A 38 -13.61 -2.85 0.90
CA HIS A 38 -12.64 -1.79 1.17
C HIS A 38 -13.26 -0.42 1.51
N LEU A 39 -14.53 -0.16 1.16
CA LEU A 39 -15.25 1.06 1.57
C LEU A 39 -15.70 1.00 3.04
N ARG A 40 -15.94 -0.20 3.58
CA ARG A 40 -16.33 -0.46 4.96
C ARG A 40 -15.15 -0.80 5.88
N ALA A 41 -13.99 -1.11 5.32
CA ALA A 41 -12.78 -1.45 6.07
C ALA A 41 -12.35 -0.35 7.06
N LYS A 42 -11.89 -0.79 8.24
CA LYS A 42 -11.41 0.02 9.36
C LYS A 42 -9.95 0.44 9.18
N THR A 43 -9.66 1.07 8.05
CA THR A 43 -8.30 1.48 7.64
C THR A 43 -7.91 2.86 8.17
N ASN A 44 -8.81 3.61 8.79
CA ASN A 44 -8.55 4.96 9.29
C ASN A 44 -8.29 4.97 10.81
N PRO A 45 -7.06 5.28 11.26
CA PRO A 45 -6.74 5.36 12.69
C PRO A 45 -7.22 6.66 13.36
N VAL A 46 -7.51 7.72 12.59
CA VAL A 46 -7.74 9.07 13.14
C VAL A 46 -9.22 9.33 13.39
N ARG A 47 -10.10 8.85 12.49
CA ARG A 47 -11.53 9.13 12.53
C ARG A 47 -12.35 8.05 11.84
N GLU A 48 -13.64 8.01 12.16
CA GLU A 48 -14.59 7.23 11.38
C GLU A 48 -14.60 7.68 9.92
N ARG A 49 -14.69 6.71 9.01
CA ARG A 49 -14.74 6.99 7.57
C ARG A 49 -16.12 7.52 7.19
N LYS A 50 -16.13 8.42 6.21
CA LYS A 50 -17.37 8.89 5.57
C LYS A 50 -18.11 7.69 4.97
N ASP A 51 -19.39 7.56 5.30
CA ASP A 51 -20.27 6.57 4.69
C ASP A 51 -20.34 6.81 3.17
N ARG A 52 -19.89 5.82 2.40
CA ARG A 52 -19.88 5.84 0.93
C ARG A 52 -21.02 5.00 0.34
N LYS A 53 -21.98 4.56 1.16
CA LYS A 53 -23.11 3.72 0.77
C LYS A 53 -22.63 2.49 0.01
N GLU A 54 -21.78 1.70 0.66
CA GLU A 54 -21.14 0.52 0.08
C GLU A 54 -22.11 -0.59 -0.32
N ARG A 55 -23.34 -0.56 0.24
CA ARG A 55 -24.41 -1.55 0.02
C ARG A 55 -23.96 -2.98 0.27
N LEU A 56 -23.59 -3.25 1.53
CA LEU A 56 -23.13 -4.54 2.04
C LEU A 56 -24.05 -5.11 3.14
N SER A 57 -25.25 -4.54 3.32
CA SER A 57 -26.20 -5.10 4.30
C SER A 57 -26.90 -6.32 3.71
N LEU A 58 -27.51 -7.16 4.57
CA LEU A 58 -28.23 -8.35 4.09
C LEU A 58 -29.44 -7.94 3.22
N GLU A 59 -30.10 -6.86 3.59
CA GLU A 59 -31.30 -6.34 2.93
C GLU A 59 -31.03 -5.89 1.50
N ASP A 60 -29.82 -5.42 1.20
CA ASP A 60 -29.40 -5.06 -0.16
C ASP A 60 -29.49 -6.24 -1.16
N PHE A 61 -29.48 -7.47 -0.65
CA PHE A 61 -29.51 -8.71 -1.43
C PHE A 61 -30.79 -9.52 -1.20
N GLY A 62 -31.78 -8.96 -0.49
CA GLY A 62 -33.02 -9.69 -0.15
C GLY A 62 -32.82 -10.78 0.91
N LEU A 63 -31.74 -10.70 1.69
CA LEU A 63 -31.46 -11.54 2.85
C LEU A 63 -31.90 -10.81 4.14
N SER A 64 -32.07 -11.55 5.22
CA SER A 64 -32.52 -11.03 6.51
C SER A 64 -31.86 -11.74 7.68
N ASP A 65 -32.03 -11.23 8.90
CA ASP A 65 -31.57 -11.89 10.12
C ASP A 65 -32.12 -13.31 10.28
N SER A 66 -33.30 -13.60 9.71
CA SER A 66 -33.91 -14.94 9.74
C SER A 66 -33.13 -15.98 8.92
N ASP A 67 -32.27 -15.52 8.01
CA ASP A 67 -31.45 -16.36 7.14
C ASP A 67 -30.08 -16.70 7.76
N LEU A 68 -29.69 -16.05 8.86
CA LEU A 68 -28.34 -16.13 9.43
C LEU A 68 -27.90 -17.55 9.75
N ASP A 69 -28.80 -18.40 10.25
CA ASP A 69 -28.50 -19.78 10.63
C ASP A 69 -28.81 -20.79 9.50
N THR A 70 -29.21 -20.30 8.32
CA THR A 70 -29.38 -21.12 7.11
C THR A 70 -28.02 -21.45 6.49
N LYS A 71 -27.85 -22.70 6.04
CA LYS A 71 -26.61 -23.18 5.41
C LYS A 71 -26.63 -22.93 3.91
N PHE A 72 -25.50 -22.49 3.37
CA PHE A 72 -25.31 -22.17 1.95
C PHE A 72 -24.08 -22.86 1.38
N ARG A 73 -24.20 -23.38 0.16
CA ARG A 73 -23.10 -24.00 -0.59
C ARG A 73 -22.01 -22.98 -0.93
N GLN A 74 -22.39 -21.71 -1.09
CA GLN A 74 -21.43 -20.63 -1.38
C GLN A 74 -20.31 -20.48 -0.33
N GLY A 75 -20.48 -21.00 0.90
CA GLY A 75 -19.40 -21.05 1.88
C GLY A 75 -18.15 -21.77 1.38
N GLU A 76 -18.28 -22.72 0.45
CA GLU A 76 -17.15 -23.41 -0.18
C GLU A 76 -16.21 -22.44 -0.92
N SER A 77 -16.75 -21.39 -1.54
CA SER A 77 -15.96 -20.39 -2.27
C SER A 77 -15.05 -19.53 -1.38
N LEU A 78 -15.25 -19.58 -0.05
CA LEU A 78 -14.44 -18.93 0.98
C LEU A 78 -13.64 -19.94 1.80
N GLY A 79 -13.62 -21.23 1.42
CA GLY A 79 -12.95 -22.29 2.17
C GLY A 79 -13.69 -22.73 3.45
N LEU A 80 -14.93 -22.29 3.68
CA LEU A 80 -15.74 -22.66 4.86
C LEU A 80 -16.50 -24.00 4.68
N GLY A 81 -16.49 -24.55 3.47
CA GLY A 81 -17.23 -25.76 3.09
C GLY A 81 -18.70 -25.51 2.74
N GLN A 82 -19.35 -26.52 2.14
CA GLN A 82 -20.71 -26.40 1.59
C GLN A 82 -21.84 -26.31 2.65
N GLY A 83 -21.49 -26.41 3.93
CA GLY A 83 -22.43 -26.40 5.05
C GLY A 83 -22.34 -25.16 5.94
N ALA A 84 -21.60 -24.12 5.52
CA ALA A 84 -21.44 -22.90 6.28
C ALA A 84 -22.76 -22.12 6.36
N THR A 85 -23.05 -21.60 7.54
CA THR A 85 -24.19 -20.71 7.80
C THR A 85 -23.94 -19.34 7.18
N LEU A 86 -24.99 -18.59 6.85
CA LEU A 86 -24.86 -17.20 6.40
C LEU A 86 -24.10 -16.35 7.43
N ARG A 87 -24.31 -16.60 8.73
CA ARG A 87 -23.57 -15.97 9.82
C ARG A 87 -22.06 -16.17 9.70
N GLU A 88 -21.62 -17.40 9.46
CA GLU A 88 -20.20 -17.73 9.26
C GLU A 88 -19.65 -17.07 8.00
N ILE A 89 -20.41 -17.06 6.91
CA ILE A 89 -20.04 -16.41 5.65
C ILE A 89 -19.86 -14.89 5.86
N VAL A 90 -20.83 -14.21 6.47
CA VAL A 90 -20.75 -12.76 6.74
C VAL A 90 -19.59 -12.43 7.69
N ALA A 91 -19.36 -13.26 8.70
CA ALA A 91 -18.23 -13.09 9.62
C ALA A 91 -16.89 -13.19 8.88
N ALA A 92 -16.72 -14.20 8.02
CA ALA A 92 -15.51 -14.35 7.20
C ALA A 92 -15.32 -13.17 6.25
N LEU A 93 -16.36 -12.78 5.49
CA LEU A 93 -16.30 -11.64 4.58
C LEU A 93 -15.95 -10.33 5.30
N THR A 94 -16.51 -10.11 6.50
CA THR A 94 -16.23 -8.92 7.31
C THR A 94 -14.79 -8.93 7.82
N SER A 95 -14.29 -10.10 8.25
CA SER A 95 -12.91 -10.26 8.69
C SER A 95 -11.90 -10.02 7.56
N ILE A 96 -12.18 -10.55 6.37
CA ILE A 96 -11.27 -10.47 5.21
C ILE A 96 -11.29 -9.06 4.58
N TYR A 97 -12.47 -8.53 4.27
CA TYR A 97 -12.61 -7.34 3.41
C TYR A 97 -12.98 -6.07 4.16
N ALA A 98 -13.39 -6.16 5.43
CA ALA A 98 -13.81 -5.01 6.25
C ALA A 98 -13.05 -4.90 7.59
N GLY A 99 -11.88 -5.56 7.69
CA GLY A 99 -10.96 -5.49 8.83
C GLY A 99 -10.09 -4.23 8.81
N THR A 100 -8.85 -4.34 9.31
CA THR A 100 -7.83 -3.28 9.27
C THR A 100 -7.14 -3.14 7.91
N VAL A 101 -7.44 -4.05 6.97
CA VAL A 101 -6.99 -4.03 5.58
C VAL A 101 -8.20 -3.95 4.65
N GLY A 102 -8.12 -3.11 3.62
CA GLY A 102 -9.08 -3.03 2.53
C GLY A 102 -8.39 -3.26 1.19
N PHE A 103 -8.91 -4.19 0.40
CA PHE A 103 -8.33 -4.58 -0.89
C PHE A 103 -9.14 -4.03 -2.06
N GLU A 104 -8.44 -3.43 -3.01
CA GLU A 104 -8.99 -2.88 -4.26
C GLU A 104 -8.31 -3.56 -5.44
N TYR A 105 -8.87 -4.69 -5.91
CA TYR A 105 -8.29 -5.49 -6.99
C TYR A 105 -9.30 -6.01 -8.03
N THR A 106 -10.60 -5.98 -7.75
CA THR A 106 -11.61 -6.61 -8.63
C THR A 106 -11.80 -5.95 -9.99
N TYR A 107 -11.27 -4.73 -10.19
CA TYR A 107 -11.25 -4.06 -11.49
C TYR A 107 -10.14 -4.56 -12.41
N ILE A 108 -9.21 -5.37 -11.90
CA ILE A 108 -8.11 -5.92 -12.69
C ILE A 108 -8.66 -6.84 -13.77
N ARG A 109 -8.17 -6.67 -15.01
CA ARG A 109 -8.67 -7.42 -16.17
C ARG A 109 -8.00 -8.79 -16.35
N ASP A 110 -6.79 -8.99 -15.84
CA ASP A 110 -6.09 -10.28 -15.92
C ASP A 110 -6.68 -11.29 -14.92
N PRO A 111 -7.31 -12.39 -15.38
CA PRO A 111 -7.89 -13.40 -14.50
C PRO A 111 -6.86 -14.06 -13.59
N LYS A 112 -5.61 -14.23 -14.03
CA LYS A 112 -4.56 -14.85 -13.19
C LYS A 112 -4.22 -13.99 -12.00
N VAL A 113 -4.21 -12.67 -12.17
CA VAL A 113 -3.98 -11.71 -11.09
C VAL A 113 -5.17 -11.70 -10.13
N LEU A 114 -6.39 -11.71 -10.66
CA LEU A 114 -7.62 -11.79 -9.84
C LEU A 114 -7.63 -13.04 -8.97
N ASP A 115 -7.40 -14.22 -9.56
CA ASP A 115 -7.39 -15.50 -8.84
C ASP A 115 -6.29 -15.52 -7.77
N TRP A 116 -5.11 -14.99 -8.10
CA TRP A 116 -4.00 -14.90 -7.15
C TRP A 116 -4.33 -13.97 -5.98
N PHE A 117 -4.87 -12.77 -6.22
CA PHE A 117 -5.26 -11.86 -5.15
C PHE A 117 -6.38 -12.43 -4.31
N GLN A 118 -7.38 -13.07 -4.92
CA GLN A 118 -8.46 -13.70 -4.19
C GLN A 118 -7.90 -14.79 -3.27
N GLN A 119 -7.01 -15.66 -3.76
CA GLN A 119 -6.39 -16.69 -2.94
C GLN A 119 -5.59 -16.07 -1.77
N LYS A 120 -4.76 -15.07 -2.04
CA LYS A 120 -3.95 -14.39 -1.02
C LYS A 120 -4.79 -13.67 0.03
N THR A 121 -5.87 -13.01 -0.38
CA THR A 121 -6.74 -12.26 0.55
C THR A 121 -7.63 -13.17 1.37
N GLU A 122 -8.19 -14.23 0.78
CA GLU A 122 -9.14 -15.11 1.47
C GLU A 122 -8.47 -16.23 2.28
N HIS A 123 -7.20 -16.54 2.00
CA HIS A 123 -6.45 -17.56 2.74
C HIS A 123 -5.26 -16.98 3.52
N ASP A 124 -4.31 -16.33 2.84
CA ASP A 124 -3.07 -15.89 3.49
C ASP A 124 -3.33 -14.77 4.52
N ALA A 125 -4.25 -13.84 4.26
CA ALA A 125 -4.58 -12.77 5.21
C ALA A 125 -5.18 -13.31 6.51
N LEU A 126 -6.01 -14.35 6.44
CA LEU A 126 -6.57 -15.00 7.64
C LEU A 126 -5.55 -15.86 8.38
N ALA A 127 -4.55 -16.39 7.66
CA ALA A 127 -3.50 -17.24 8.22
C ALA A 127 -2.30 -16.44 8.74
N PHE A 128 -2.19 -15.15 8.41
CA PHE A 128 -1.05 -14.33 8.81
C PHE A 128 -1.05 -14.11 10.33
N ASN A 129 -0.25 -14.90 11.02
CA ASN A 129 0.03 -14.76 12.44
C ASN A 129 1.54 -14.85 12.62
N PRO A 130 2.26 -13.70 12.62
CA PRO A 130 3.69 -13.71 12.71
C PRO A 130 4.16 -14.30 14.03
N ASP A 131 5.28 -15.03 14.01
CA ASP A 131 5.84 -15.59 15.23
C ASP A 131 6.34 -14.49 16.19
N VAL A 132 6.64 -14.88 17.42
CA VAL A 132 7.05 -13.94 18.48
C VAL A 132 8.32 -13.17 18.11
N GLU A 133 9.25 -13.79 17.39
CA GLU A 133 10.51 -13.13 17.01
C GLU A 133 10.27 -12.09 15.91
N TYR A 134 9.40 -12.38 14.95
CA TYR A 134 8.99 -11.41 13.94
C TYR A 134 8.18 -10.26 14.55
N LYS A 135 7.26 -10.54 15.49
CA LYS A 135 6.55 -9.49 16.25
C LYS A 135 7.52 -8.60 17.04
N LYS A 136 8.55 -9.18 17.67
CA LYS A 136 9.62 -8.40 18.33
C LYS A 136 10.40 -7.53 17.35
N ARG A 137 10.65 -8.02 16.12
CA ARG A 137 11.32 -7.21 15.07
C ARG A 137 10.46 -6.02 14.66
N ILE A 138 9.16 -6.23 14.44
CA ILE A 138 8.20 -5.16 14.12
C ILE A 138 8.23 -4.10 15.24
N LEU A 139 8.10 -4.53 16.49
CA LEU A 139 8.16 -3.63 17.65
C LEU A 139 9.52 -2.90 17.76
N LYS A 140 10.63 -3.59 17.49
CA LYS A 140 11.97 -2.99 17.49
C LYS A 140 12.04 -1.87 16.46
N LYS A 141 11.55 -2.10 15.23
CA LYS A 141 11.55 -1.11 14.15
C LYS A 141 10.66 0.09 14.47
N LEU A 142 9.51 -0.13 15.12
CA LEU A 142 8.69 0.96 15.65
C LEU A 142 9.42 1.77 16.74
N ASN A 143 10.09 1.09 17.67
CA ASN A 143 10.87 1.77 18.71
C ASN A 143 12.01 2.61 18.12
N GLU A 144 12.73 2.08 17.13
CA GLU A 144 13.76 2.82 16.39
C GLU A 144 13.17 4.10 15.77
N ALA A 145 11.99 4.01 15.16
CA ALA A 145 11.30 5.15 14.56
C ALA A 145 10.89 6.22 15.60
N VAL A 146 10.20 5.80 16.67
CA VAL A 146 9.64 6.69 17.70
C VAL A 146 10.74 7.36 18.53
N VAL A 147 11.74 6.59 18.97
CA VAL A 147 12.84 7.12 19.79
C VAL A 147 13.65 8.15 19.01
N PHE A 148 13.88 7.91 17.72
CA PHE A 148 14.58 8.84 16.87
C PHE A 148 13.85 10.19 16.73
N GLU A 149 12.54 10.17 16.47
CA GLU A 149 11.74 11.42 16.39
C GLU A 149 11.70 12.15 17.73
N ASN A 150 11.49 11.44 18.84
CA ASN A 150 11.46 12.02 20.17
C ASN A 150 12.80 12.68 20.53
N PHE A 151 13.91 12.05 20.15
CA PHE A 151 15.24 12.62 20.35
C PHE A 151 15.42 13.91 19.54
N LEU A 152 15.11 13.88 18.24
CA LEU A 152 15.21 15.08 17.38
C LEU A 152 14.33 16.22 17.89
N HIS A 153 13.10 15.90 18.32
CA HIS A 153 12.17 16.87 18.89
C HIS A 153 12.73 17.54 20.14
N THR A 154 13.34 16.75 21.04
CA THR A 154 13.87 17.24 22.32
C THR A 154 15.17 18.04 22.13
N LYS A 155 16.06 17.59 21.24
CA LYS A 155 17.40 18.18 21.08
C LYS A 155 17.44 19.36 20.12
N PHE A 156 16.69 19.32 19.02
CA PHE A 156 16.74 20.33 17.97
C PHE A 156 15.42 21.13 17.90
N LEU A 157 15.07 21.77 19.02
CA LEU A 157 13.86 22.56 19.16
C LEU A 157 13.79 23.66 18.09
N GLY A 158 12.63 23.77 17.43
CA GLY A 158 12.37 24.78 16.40
C GLY A 158 12.97 24.47 15.02
N GLN A 159 13.78 23.42 14.85
CA GLN A 159 14.25 23.00 13.53
C GLN A 159 13.19 22.17 12.80
N LYS A 160 12.97 22.50 11.51
CA LYS A 160 12.11 21.69 10.64
C LYS A 160 12.77 20.34 10.37
N ARG A 161 12.07 19.25 10.72
CA ARG A 161 12.53 17.85 10.53
C ARG A 161 11.60 16.99 9.67
N PHE A 162 10.40 17.49 9.34
CA PHE A 162 9.36 16.74 8.62
C PHE A 162 9.10 15.36 9.24
N SER A 163 8.71 15.38 10.52
CA SER A 163 8.55 14.21 11.38
C SER A 163 7.71 13.09 10.75
N LEU A 164 8.10 11.85 11.02
CA LEU A 164 7.31 10.65 10.74
C LEU A 164 6.25 10.35 11.81
N GLU A 165 6.09 11.18 12.83
CA GLU A 165 5.08 10.99 13.89
C GLU A 165 3.67 10.76 13.30
N GLY A 166 3.00 9.71 13.77
CA GLY A 166 1.72 9.20 13.25
C GLY A 166 1.83 8.32 12.00
N GLY A 167 3.03 8.14 11.44
CA GLY A 167 3.33 7.29 10.28
C GLY A 167 4.53 6.37 10.52
N GLU A 168 4.87 6.10 11.78
CA GLU A 168 6.07 5.37 12.22
C GLU A 168 6.12 3.95 11.66
N THR A 169 4.94 3.35 11.40
CA THR A 169 4.78 2.04 10.76
C THR A 169 5.38 1.98 9.34
N THR A 170 5.74 3.12 8.74
CA THR A 170 6.55 3.16 7.51
C THR A 170 7.89 2.45 7.68
N ILE A 171 8.52 2.53 8.86
CA ILE A 171 9.83 1.89 9.11
C ILE A 171 9.74 0.35 9.12
N PRO A 172 8.86 -0.31 9.91
CA PRO A 172 8.68 -1.75 9.79
C PRO A 172 8.16 -2.17 8.41
N ALA A 173 7.39 -1.34 7.71
CA ALA A 173 6.94 -1.62 6.35
C ALA A 173 8.11 -1.71 5.36
N LEU A 174 8.99 -0.69 5.32
CA LEU A 174 10.16 -0.69 4.45
C LEU A 174 11.12 -1.82 4.81
N ASP A 175 11.32 -2.09 6.10
CA ASP A 175 12.10 -3.25 6.55
C ASP A 175 11.50 -4.56 6.00
N ALA A 176 10.18 -4.75 6.08
CA ALA A 176 9.52 -5.93 5.56
C ALA A 176 9.64 -6.07 4.02
N ILE A 177 9.51 -4.97 3.27
CA ILE A 177 9.70 -4.96 1.81
C ILE A 177 11.12 -5.37 1.45
N ILE A 178 12.13 -4.79 2.10
CA ILE A 178 13.55 -5.08 1.81
C ILE A 178 13.88 -6.54 2.12
N ASN A 179 13.43 -7.05 3.28
CA ASN A 179 13.70 -8.45 3.63
C ASN A 179 12.94 -9.42 2.71
N ARG A 180 11.67 -9.16 2.41
CA ARG A 180 10.88 -10.03 1.52
C ARG A 180 11.39 -10.00 0.09
N SER A 181 11.82 -8.84 -0.41
CA SER A 181 12.39 -8.72 -1.75
C SER A 181 13.73 -9.43 -1.87
N ALA A 182 14.59 -9.36 -0.84
CA ALA A 182 15.82 -10.13 -0.76
C ALA A 182 15.57 -11.64 -0.83
N GLU A 183 14.60 -12.15 -0.06
CA GLU A 183 14.17 -13.56 -0.12
C GLU A 183 13.71 -14.00 -1.52
N LEU A 184 13.21 -13.05 -2.32
CA LEU A 184 12.74 -13.28 -3.68
C LEU A 184 13.79 -12.95 -4.75
N GLY A 185 15.04 -12.70 -4.36
CA GLY A 185 16.19 -12.55 -5.25
C GLY A 185 16.56 -11.11 -5.65
N VAL A 186 15.92 -10.10 -5.07
CA VAL A 186 16.29 -8.70 -5.30
C VAL A 186 17.64 -8.39 -4.66
N LYS A 187 18.55 -7.81 -5.44
CA LYS A 187 19.90 -7.41 -5.01
C LYS A 187 20.03 -5.91 -4.73
N GLU A 188 19.16 -5.10 -5.29
CA GLU A 188 19.18 -3.65 -5.12
C GLU A 188 17.78 -3.05 -4.97
N VAL A 189 17.65 -2.07 -4.08
CA VAL A 189 16.43 -1.31 -3.89
C VAL A 189 16.74 0.17 -4.12
N MET A 190 15.98 0.80 -5.02
CA MET A 190 16.06 2.22 -5.30
C MET A 190 14.82 2.93 -4.76
N ILE A 191 15.03 3.89 -3.86
CA ILE A 191 13.97 4.59 -3.14
C ILE A 191 13.89 6.03 -3.65
N GLY A 192 12.70 6.43 -4.08
CA GLY A 192 12.29 7.84 -4.21
C GLY A 192 11.34 8.19 -3.09
N MET A 193 11.52 9.32 -2.42
CA MET A 193 10.57 9.74 -1.38
C MET A 193 10.45 11.26 -1.25
N ALA A 194 9.29 11.69 -0.78
CA ALA A 194 9.06 13.04 -0.28
C ALA A 194 9.84 13.36 1.02
N HIS A 195 9.61 14.54 1.59
CA HIS A 195 10.31 14.99 2.80
C HIS A 195 9.87 14.27 4.09
N ARG A 196 8.64 13.77 4.18
CA ARG A 196 8.06 13.21 5.42
C ARG A 196 8.78 11.93 5.84
N GLY A 197 9.32 11.95 7.05
CA GLY A 197 10.06 10.84 7.64
C GLY A 197 11.41 10.53 6.99
N ARG A 198 11.92 11.39 6.11
CA ARG A 198 13.16 11.10 5.36
C ARG A 198 14.36 10.86 6.26
N LEU A 199 14.52 11.66 7.32
CA LEU A 199 15.62 11.45 8.28
C LEU A 199 15.49 10.12 9.02
N ASN A 200 14.26 9.70 9.30
CA ASN A 200 13.95 8.43 9.93
C ASN A 200 14.30 7.26 9.02
N VAL A 201 13.93 7.34 7.73
CA VAL A 201 14.32 6.37 6.70
C VAL A 201 15.85 6.33 6.53
N LEU A 202 16.51 7.49 6.49
CA LEU A 202 17.98 7.55 6.41
C LEU A 202 18.66 6.83 7.56
N ALA A 203 18.20 7.04 8.80
CA ALA A 203 18.79 6.40 9.98
C ALA A 203 18.44 4.91 10.06
N ASN A 204 17.15 4.58 10.01
CA ASN A 204 16.62 3.29 10.45
C ASN A 204 16.44 2.26 9.32
N ILE A 205 16.52 2.70 8.06
CA ILE A 205 16.49 1.84 6.87
C ILE A 205 17.81 1.91 6.10
N MET A 206 18.26 3.11 5.74
CA MET A 206 19.48 3.28 4.95
C MET A 206 20.76 3.11 5.77
N GLY A 207 20.70 3.13 7.10
CA GLY A 207 21.88 2.95 7.97
C GLY A 207 22.81 4.16 8.02
N LYS A 208 22.35 5.36 7.66
CA LYS A 208 23.09 6.61 7.88
C LYS A 208 23.31 6.80 9.37
N THR A 209 24.56 7.03 9.78
CA THR A 209 24.88 7.07 11.21
C THR A 209 24.26 8.29 11.88
N TYR A 210 23.93 8.15 13.17
CA TYR A 210 23.43 9.27 13.95
C TYR A 210 24.40 10.45 13.99
N GLU A 211 25.71 10.19 14.04
CA GLU A 211 26.75 11.22 13.97
C GLU A 211 26.68 12.03 12.66
N GLN A 212 26.53 11.35 11.52
CA GLN A 212 26.35 12.01 10.22
C GLN A 212 25.09 12.87 10.20
N ILE A 213 23.98 12.38 10.75
CA ILE A 213 22.73 13.15 10.79
C ILE A 213 22.86 14.34 11.75
N PHE A 214 23.37 14.15 12.96
CA PHE A 214 23.41 15.20 13.98
C PHE A 214 24.41 16.32 13.65
N SER A 215 25.53 15.99 13.00
CA SER A 215 26.48 17.02 12.51
C SER A 215 25.83 17.96 11.46
N GLU A 216 24.89 17.45 10.65
CA GLU A 216 24.08 18.27 9.73
C GLU A 216 23.04 19.15 10.45
N PHE A 217 22.65 18.79 11.68
CA PHE A 217 21.78 19.63 12.52
C PHE A 217 22.54 20.71 13.28
N GLU A 218 23.76 20.40 13.71
CA GLU A 218 24.64 21.33 14.42
C GLU A 218 25.33 22.33 13.48
N GLY A 219 25.34 22.06 12.17
CA GLY A 219 26.04 22.89 11.18
C GLY A 219 27.56 22.79 11.29
N THR A 220 28.06 21.76 11.97
CA THR A 220 29.48 21.48 12.18
C THR A 220 30.07 20.62 11.07
N ALA A 221 29.24 20.01 10.23
CA ALA A 221 29.68 19.32 9.03
C ALA A 221 30.34 20.33 8.07
N THR A 222 31.64 20.16 7.82
CA THR A 222 32.34 20.91 6.78
C THR A 222 31.67 20.60 5.45
N PRO A 223 31.01 21.56 4.78
CA PRO A 223 30.38 21.30 3.51
C PRO A 223 31.48 20.93 2.50
N ASP A 224 31.33 19.78 1.87
CA ASP A 224 32.17 19.43 0.73
C ASP A 224 31.72 20.27 -0.49
N LEU A 225 32.30 21.46 -0.60
CA LEU A 225 32.02 22.42 -1.67
C LEU A 225 32.78 22.07 -2.98
N THR A 226 33.51 20.97 -3.04
CA THR A 226 34.25 20.61 -4.26
C THR A 226 33.34 20.36 -5.47
N MET A 227 32.08 20.00 -5.23
CA MET A 227 31.11 19.66 -6.28
C MET A 227 29.86 20.57 -6.32
N GLY A 228 29.84 21.68 -5.57
CA GLY A 228 28.75 22.68 -5.61
C GLY A 228 28.35 23.26 -4.26
N ASP A 229 27.28 24.07 -4.24
CA ASP A 229 26.83 24.85 -3.07
C ASP A 229 26.10 24.02 -1.98
N GLY A 230 25.81 22.75 -2.25
CA GLY A 230 25.04 21.86 -1.37
C GLY A 230 23.51 22.03 -1.47
N ASP A 231 22.78 21.28 -0.65
CA ASP A 231 21.32 21.39 -0.49
C ASP A 231 20.93 21.06 0.96
N VAL A 232 19.67 21.30 1.34
CA VAL A 232 19.17 20.98 2.69
C VAL A 232 19.25 19.47 2.97
N LYS A 233 19.51 19.11 4.24
CA LYS A 233 19.76 17.72 4.71
C LYS A 233 18.72 16.68 4.28
N TYR A 234 17.48 17.08 4.02
CA TYR A 234 16.39 16.21 3.57
C TYR A 234 16.20 16.19 2.04
N HIS A 235 17.15 16.70 1.24
CA HIS A 235 17.20 16.53 -0.21
C HIS A 235 18.36 15.64 -0.67
N MET A 236 19.35 15.43 0.19
CA MET A 236 20.53 14.64 -0.15
C MET A 236 20.18 13.15 -0.32
N GLY A 237 20.78 12.52 -1.33
CA GLY A 237 20.71 11.08 -1.52
C GLY A 237 21.62 10.32 -0.55
N TYR A 238 21.48 9.00 -0.50
CA TYR A 238 22.34 8.14 0.30
C TYR A 238 22.45 6.76 -0.34
N SER A 239 23.57 6.08 -0.14
CA SER A 239 23.76 4.70 -0.61
C SER A 239 24.39 3.87 0.50
N SER A 240 23.93 2.64 0.65
CA SER A 240 24.42 1.71 1.64
C SER A 240 24.22 0.26 1.21
N GLU A 241 24.92 -0.65 1.86
CA GLU A 241 24.65 -2.09 1.77
C GLU A 241 24.10 -2.55 3.11
N VAL A 242 22.94 -3.20 3.11
CA VAL A 242 22.32 -3.77 4.31
C VAL A 242 22.28 -5.29 4.21
N THR A 243 22.20 -5.95 5.36
CA THR A 243 22.06 -7.41 5.42
C THR A 243 20.62 -7.75 5.77
N ALA A 244 19.94 -8.46 4.87
CA ALA A 244 18.59 -8.96 5.09
C ALA A 244 18.57 -10.09 6.13
N THR A 245 17.39 -10.43 6.62
CA THR A 245 17.19 -11.45 7.66
C THR A 245 17.63 -12.85 7.24
N ASN A 246 17.60 -13.14 5.95
CA ASN A 246 18.08 -14.40 5.37
C ASN A 246 19.61 -14.43 5.18
N GLY A 247 20.32 -13.34 5.48
CA GLY A 247 21.77 -13.19 5.33
C GLY A 247 22.22 -12.55 4.02
N ASP A 248 21.30 -12.33 3.07
CA ASP A 248 21.64 -11.72 1.78
C ASP A 248 22.02 -10.25 1.92
N LYS A 249 22.91 -9.80 1.04
CA LYS A 249 23.32 -8.40 0.94
C LYS A 249 22.44 -7.68 -0.07
N VAL A 250 21.85 -6.57 0.35
CA VAL A 250 21.00 -5.73 -0.50
C VAL A 250 21.58 -4.34 -0.56
N ASN A 251 21.84 -3.85 -1.77
CA ASN A 251 22.24 -2.47 -1.99
C ASN A 251 21.01 -1.58 -1.88
N LEU A 252 21.05 -0.57 -1.03
CA LEU A 252 20.01 0.44 -0.92
C LEU A 252 20.50 1.77 -1.49
N LYS A 253 19.66 2.42 -2.27
CA LYS A 253 19.90 3.77 -2.76
C LYS A 253 18.68 4.64 -2.52
N LEU A 254 18.92 5.82 -1.95
CA LEU A 254 17.92 6.87 -1.80
C LEU A 254 18.26 7.99 -2.77
N ALA A 255 17.35 8.29 -3.69
CA ALA A 255 17.54 9.35 -4.67
C ALA A 255 17.62 10.72 -3.99
N PRO A 256 18.53 11.62 -4.42
CA PRO A 256 18.40 13.03 -4.10
C PRO A 256 17.14 13.60 -4.80
N ASN A 257 16.48 14.58 -4.18
CA ASN A 257 15.30 15.20 -4.76
C ASN A 257 15.15 16.65 -4.35
N PRO A 258 14.59 17.51 -5.23
CA PRO A 258 14.22 18.87 -4.85
C PRO A 258 12.95 18.88 -3.97
N SER A 259 12.55 20.06 -3.52
CA SER A 259 11.28 20.25 -2.81
C SER A 259 10.03 20.03 -3.67
N HIS A 260 10.16 19.98 -5.00
CA HIS A 260 9.05 19.70 -5.91
C HIS A 260 8.61 18.24 -5.72
N LEU A 261 7.50 18.05 -5.02
CA LEU A 261 6.96 16.71 -4.72
C LEU A 261 6.68 15.94 -6.01
N GLU A 262 6.81 14.61 -5.95
CA GLU A 262 6.63 13.67 -7.07
C GLU A 262 7.65 13.79 -8.21
N ALA A 263 8.41 14.90 -8.33
CA ALA A 263 9.39 15.11 -9.40
C ALA A 263 10.53 14.09 -9.44
N VAL A 264 10.83 13.46 -8.30
CA VAL A 264 11.88 12.42 -8.19
C VAL A 264 11.45 11.09 -8.80
N ASN A 265 10.15 10.83 -8.93
CA ASN A 265 9.65 9.51 -9.29
C ASN A 265 10.14 9.04 -10.68
N PRO A 266 9.98 9.81 -11.79
CA PRO A 266 10.53 9.40 -13.08
C PRO A 266 12.05 9.35 -13.10
N VAL A 267 12.74 10.11 -12.23
CA VAL A 267 14.20 10.05 -12.10
C VAL A 267 14.63 8.70 -11.52
N VAL A 268 13.91 8.21 -10.51
CA VAL A 268 14.11 6.86 -9.95
C VAL A 268 13.85 5.80 -11.01
N GLU A 269 12.72 5.86 -11.72
CA GLU A 269 12.42 4.87 -12.76
C GLU A 269 13.47 4.87 -13.88
N GLY A 270 13.89 6.05 -14.36
CA GLY A 270 14.95 6.16 -15.35
C GLY A 270 16.29 5.58 -14.86
N PHE A 271 16.64 5.82 -13.59
CA PHE A 271 17.83 5.25 -12.97
C PHE A 271 17.74 3.73 -12.90
N VAL A 272 16.61 3.20 -12.40
CA VAL A 272 16.37 1.75 -12.32
C VAL A 272 16.41 1.11 -13.70
N ARG A 273 15.76 1.72 -14.70
CA ARG A 273 15.79 1.26 -16.08
C ARG A 273 17.22 1.15 -16.63
N ALA A 274 18.04 2.17 -16.41
CA ALA A 274 19.43 2.16 -16.84
C ALA A 274 20.23 1.03 -16.15
N LYS A 275 19.98 0.77 -14.85
CA LYS A 275 20.63 -0.33 -14.13
C LYS A 275 20.18 -1.70 -14.64
N ILE A 276 18.89 -1.87 -14.92
CA ILE A 276 18.35 -3.10 -15.50
C ILE A 276 19.09 -3.42 -16.81
N GLU A 277 19.23 -2.43 -17.69
CA GLU A 277 19.86 -2.62 -19.00
C GLU A 277 21.37 -2.85 -18.92
N HIS A 278 22.08 -2.11 -18.06
CA HIS A 278 23.55 -2.10 -18.07
C HIS A 278 24.22 -2.91 -16.97
N GLN A 279 23.51 -3.31 -15.91
CA GLN A 279 24.09 -4.04 -14.77
C GLN A 279 23.40 -5.37 -14.48
N TYR A 280 22.15 -5.55 -14.93
CA TYR A 280 21.37 -6.76 -14.67
C TYR A 280 20.91 -7.47 -15.96
N ASP A 281 21.52 -7.16 -17.11
CA ASP A 281 21.27 -7.83 -18.39
C ASP A 281 19.78 -7.92 -18.78
N GLY A 282 19.00 -6.88 -18.45
CA GLY A 282 17.56 -6.83 -18.70
C GLY A 282 16.68 -7.47 -17.61
N ASP A 283 17.26 -8.03 -16.55
CA ASP A 283 16.53 -8.70 -15.47
C ASP A 283 16.00 -7.73 -14.41
N TYR A 284 14.71 -7.39 -14.52
CA TYR A 284 13.99 -6.57 -13.54
C TYR A 284 13.74 -7.28 -12.19
N HIS A 285 14.01 -8.58 -12.05
CA HIS A 285 13.94 -9.27 -10.76
C HIS A 285 15.06 -8.83 -9.80
N GLN A 286 16.17 -8.29 -10.32
CA GLN A 286 17.35 -7.98 -9.50
C GLN A 286 17.27 -6.63 -8.78
N ILE A 287 16.40 -5.72 -9.24
CA ILE A 287 16.28 -4.37 -8.69
C ILE A 287 14.82 -3.98 -8.47
N LEU A 288 14.53 -3.38 -7.32
CA LEU A 288 13.19 -2.98 -6.90
C LEU A 288 13.11 -1.45 -6.72
N PRO A 289 12.31 -0.74 -7.54
CA PRO A 289 11.91 0.64 -7.24
C PRO A 289 10.86 0.66 -6.13
N ILE A 290 11.06 1.55 -5.15
CA ILE A 290 10.08 1.93 -4.13
C ILE A 290 9.87 3.43 -4.20
N LEU A 291 8.63 3.87 -4.41
CA LEU A 291 8.29 5.29 -4.45
C LEU A 291 7.37 5.63 -3.27
N ILE A 292 7.80 6.59 -2.44
CA ILE A 292 7.09 6.99 -1.22
C ILE A 292 6.43 8.36 -1.43
N HIS A 293 5.11 8.37 -1.38
CA HIS A 293 4.28 9.52 -1.74
C HIS A 293 3.58 10.14 -0.53
N GLY A 294 3.21 11.43 -0.65
CA GLY A 294 2.18 12.03 0.19
C GLY A 294 0.82 11.94 -0.51
N ASP A 295 -0.27 11.80 0.25
CA ASP A 295 -1.62 11.62 -0.31
C ASP A 295 -2.09 12.78 -1.19
N ALA A 296 -1.91 14.03 -0.75
CA ALA A 296 -2.30 15.20 -1.51
C ALA A 296 -1.43 15.39 -2.77
N ALA A 297 -0.14 15.07 -2.68
CA ALA A 297 0.80 15.23 -3.78
C ALA A 297 0.56 14.19 -4.88
N LEU A 298 0.36 12.92 -4.51
CA LEU A 298 0.04 11.85 -5.46
C LEU A 298 -1.25 12.14 -6.24
N ALA A 299 -2.28 12.63 -5.55
CA ALA A 299 -3.57 12.93 -6.17
C ALA A 299 -3.54 14.21 -7.03
N GLY A 300 -2.67 15.17 -6.71
CA GLY A 300 -2.68 16.51 -7.31
C GLY A 300 -1.61 16.76 -8.38
N GLN A 301 -0.51 16.01 -8.40
CA GLN A 301 0.58 16.22 -9.36
C GLN A 301 0.40 15.34 -10.61
N GLY A 302 0.32 15.97 -11.79
CA GLY A 302 0.13 15.27 -13.07
C GLY A 302 1.26 14.29 -13.43
N ILE A 303 2.46 14.48 -12.85
CA ILE A 303 3.59 13.58 -13.07
C ILE A 303 3.31 12.15 -12.58
N GLY A 304 2.44 11.98 -11.57
CA GLY A 304 1.99 10.65 -11.15
C GLY A 304 1.31 9.92 -12.29
N TYR A 305 0.39 10.58 -12.99
CA TYR A 305 -0.30 10.02 -14.16
C TYR A 305 0.67 9.70 -15.30
N GLU A 306 1.58 10.62 -15.61
CA GLU A 306 2.58 10.39 -16.66
C GLU A 306 3.44 9.16 -16.34
N LEU A 307 3.86 9.00 -15.09
CA LEU A 307 4.68 7.88 -14.63
C LEU A 307 3.94 6.55 -14.75
N THR A 308 2.72 6.45 -14.20
CA THR A 308 1.98 5.18 -14.21
C THR A 308 1.65 4.75 -15.64
N GLN A 309 1.36 5.69 -16.55
CA GLN A 309 1.20 5.38 -17.98
C GLN A 309 2.45 4.77 -18.63
N MET A 310 3.64 5.06 -18.12
CA MET A 310 4.90 4.53 -18.64
C MET A 310 5.28 3.15 -18.09
N SER A 311 4.65 2.68 -17.01
CA SER A 311 5.14 1.53 -16.22
C SER A 311 5.29 0.22 -17.00
N GLN A 312 4.49 0.04 -18.06
CA GLN A 312 4.50 -1.16 -18.92
C GLN A 312 5.04 -0.91 -20.34
N LEU A 313 5.46 0.33 -20.66
CA LEU A 313 5.99 0.65 -21.99
C LEU A 313 7.41 0.11 -22.16
N GLU A 314 7.74 -0.46 -23.32
CA GLU A 314 9.02 -1.17 -23.46
C GLU A 314 10.27 -0.29 -23.26
N GLY A 315 10.20 0.99 -23.61
CA GLY A 315 11.30 1.93 -23.37
C GLY A 315 11.48 2.34 -21.90
N TYR A 316 10.49 2.08 -21.04
CA TYR A 316 10.38 2.67 -19.71
C TYR A 316 10.16 1.65 -18.60
N LYS A 317 9.64 0.45 -18.91
CA LYS A 317 9.26 -0.54 -17.91
C LYS A 317 10.45 -0.96 -17.05
N THR A 318 10.19 -1.08 -15.74
CA THR A 318 11.15 -1.45 -14.69
C THR A 318 10.74 -2.73 -13.96
N GLY A 319 9.74 -3.44 -14.48
CA GLY A 319 9.22 -4.67 -13.90
C GLY A 319 8.38 -4.45 -12.65
N GLY A 320 7.65 -3.33 -12.61
CA GLY A 320 6.72 -2.97 -11.55
C GLY A 320 7.39 -2.21 -10.40
N THR A 321 6.64 -1.27 -9.84
CA THR A 321 7.05 -0.40 -8.73
C THR A 321 6.15 -0.58 -7.51
N ILE A 322 6.74 -0.58 -6.31
CA ILE A 322 5.95 -0.51 -5.07
C ILE A 322 5.73 0.95 -4.71
N HIS A 323 4.47 1.38 -4.75
CA HIS A 323 4.05 2.73 -4.40
C HIS A 323 3.55 2.78 -2.95
N PHE A 324 4.35 3.36 -2.06
CA PHE A 324 4.01 3.48 -0.65
C PHE A 324 3.49 4.88 -0.32
N VAL A 325 2.18 5.01 -0.12
CA VAL A 325 1.56 6.31 0.18
C VAL A 325 1.43 6.52 1.68
N ILE A 326 2.14 7.51 2.23
CA ILE A 326 1.94 7.96 3.61
C ILE A 326 0.69 8.86 3.65
N ASN A 327 -0.47 8.22 3.76
CA ASN A 327 -1.77 8.91 3.79
C ASN A 327 -2.12 9.39 5.19
N ASN A 328 -1.57 10.54 5.56
CA ASN A 328 -1.87 11.24 6.82
C ASN A 328 -3.18 12.06 6.77
N GLN A 329 -3.92 12.00 5.65
CA GLN A 329 -5.20 12.67 5.40
C GLN A 329 -5.13 14.20 5.44
N VAL A 330 -3.95 14.80 5.25
CA VAL A 330 -3.78 16.26 5.25
C VAL A 330 -2.65 16.74 4.34
N GLY A 331 -2.97 17.66 3.44
CA GLY A 331 -2.02 18.34 2.57
C GLY A 331 -1.61 19.70 3.13
N PHE A 332 -0.63 19.74 4.04
CA PHE A 332 -0.24 20.94 4.79
C PHE A 332 -1.41 21.50 5.62
N THR A 333 -2.20 22.42 5.07
CA THR A 333 -3.43 22.96 5.70
C THR A 333 -4.71 22.52 4.98
N THR A 334 -4.59 21.76 3.90
CA THR A 334 -5.69 21.35 3.01
C THR A 334 -6.26 20.02 3.49
N ASP A 335 -7.58 19.95 3.70
CA ASP A 335 -8.26 18.69 4.03
C ASP A 335 -8.36 17.77 2.79
N PHE A 336 -8.51 16.48 3.01
CA PHE A 336 -8.53 15.48 1.94
C PHE A 336 -9.71 15.67 0.96
N GLU A 337 -10.81 16.30 1.39
CA GLU A 337 -11.96 16.61 0.53
C GLU A 337 -11.65 17.74 -0.47
N ASP A 338 -10.75 18.66 -0.13
CA ASP A 338 -10.33 19.75 -1.01
C ASP A 338 -9.12 19.35 -1.87
N ALA A 339 -8.40 18.29 -1.48
CA ALA A 339 -7.20 17.84 -2.17
C ALA A 339 -7.46 17.00 -3.44
N ARG A 340 -8.66 16.42 -3.61
CA ARG A 340 -8.98 15.52 -4.73
C ARG A 340 -10.49 15.34 -4.96
N SER A 341 -10.85 14.93 -6.17
CA SER A 341 -12.23 14.56 -6.53
C SER A 341 -12.52 13.06 -6.38
N SER A 342 -11.49 12.22 -6.31
CA SER A 342 -11.60 10.76 -6.20
C SER A 342 -11.83 10.33 -4.74
N ILE A 343 -12.21 9.06 -4.51
CA ILE A 343 -12.43 8.56 -3.13
C ILE A 343 -11.07 8.44 -2.43
N TYR A 344 -10.12 7.82 -3.11
CA TYR A 344 -8.78 7.54 -2.62
C TYR A 344 -7.74 8.38 -3.36
N SER A 345 -6.67 8.77 -2.66
CA SER A 345 -5.51 9.42 -3.29
C SER A 345 -4.77 8.48 -4.25
N THR A 346 -5.00 7.18 -4.12
CA THR A 346 -4.43 6.11 -4.95
C THR A 346 -5.31 5.71 -6.14
N ASP A 347 -6.44 6.38 -6.39
CA ASP A 347 -7.33 6.04 -7.51
C ASP A 347 -6.64 6.16 -8.90
N LEU A 348 -5.48 6.80 -8.96
CA LEU A 348 -4.58 6.79 -10.12
C LEU A 348 -4.13 5.37 -10.53
N ALA A 349 -3.93 4.47 -9.58
CA ALA A 349 -3.47 3.09 -9.82
C ALA A 349 -4.43 2.31 -10.75
N LYS A 350 -5.73 2.63 -10.68
CA LYS A 350 -6.78 1.99 -11.48
C LYS A 350 -6.63 2.20 -12.97
N ILE A 351 -5.89 3.21 -13.39
CA ILE A 351 -5.66 3.52 -14.81
C ILE A 351 -4.87 2.40 -15.50
N ILE A 352 -4.01 1.71 -14.76
CA ILE A 352 -3.16 0.62 -15.25
C ILE A 352 -3.53 -0.74 -14.63
N ASP A 353 -4.71 -0.85 -14.03
CA ASP A 353 -5.13 -2.03 -13.25
C ASP A 353 -4.14 -2.43 -12.15
N ALA A 354 -3.43 -1.47 -11.55
CA ALA A 354 -2.59 -1.77 -10.40
C ALA A 354 -3.50 -2.01 -9.17
N PRO A 355 -3.36 -3.14 -8.46
CA PRO A 355 -4.08 -3.39 -7.20
C PRO A 355 -3.73 -2.32 -6.16
N VAL A 356 -4.65 -2.02 -5.24
CA VAL A 356 -4.39 -1.11 -4.12
C VAL A 356 -4.73 -1.80 -2.81
N ILE A 357 -3.83 -1.70 -1.83
CA ILE A 357 -4.05 -2.22 -0.48
C ILE A 357 -4.08 -1.03 0.50
N HIS A 358 -5.26 -0.77 1.06
CA HIS A 358 -5.44 0.23 2.12
C HIS A 358 -5.23 -0.44 3.47
N VAL A 359 -4.35 0.10 4.31
CA VAL A 359 -4.05 -0.53 5.60
C VAL A 359 -4.09 0.50 6.71
N ASN A 360 -4.61 0.09 7.86
CA ASN A 360 -4.57 0.90 9.07
C ASN A 360 -3.13 1.03 9.59
N GLY A 361 -2.61 2.26 9.67
CA GLY A 361 -1.27 2.53 10.18
C GLY A 361 -1.03 2.13 11.64
N ASP A 362 -2.08 2.03 12.46
CA ASP A 362 -2.02 1.60 13.86
C ASP A 362 -1.97 0.07 14.02
N ASP A 363 -2.12 -0.69 12.93
CA ASP A 363 -1.99 -2.15 12.91
C ASP A 363 -0.70 -2.54 12.16
N PRO A 364 0.45 -2.56 12.85
CA PRO A 364 1.74 -2.80 12.21
C PRO A 364 1.88 -4.24 11.69
N GLU A 365 1.16 -5.21 12.27
CA GLU A 365 1.14 -6.59 11.75
C GLU A 365 0.42 -6.63 10.40
N ALA A 366 -0.74 -5.96 10.28
CA ALA A 366 -1.46 -5.84 9.02
C ALA A 366 -0.66 -5.07 7.95
N VAL A 367 0.06 -4.00 8.32
CA VAL A 367 0.92 -3.26 7.37
C VAL A 367 2.03 -4.17 6.84
N VAL A 368 2.69 -4.92 7.72
CA VAL A 368 3.76 -5.83 7.31
C VAL A 368 3.23 -6.96 6.43
N PHE A 369 2.04 -7.51 6.71
CA PHE A 369 1.36 -8.44 5.80
C PHE A 369 1.14 -7.82 4.41
N ALA A 370 0.54 -6.63 4.36
CA ALA A 370 0.17 -5.97 3.12
C ALA A 370 1.40 -5.69 2.22
N VAL A 371 2.50 -5.20 2.79
CA VAL A 371 3.69 -4.90 2.00
C VAL A 371 4.45 -6.16 1.58
N ARG A 372 4.37 -7.25 2.35
CA ARG A 372 4.88 -8.56 1.91
C ARG A 372 4.09 -9.08 0.73
N LEU A 373 2.76 -8.97 0.78
CA LEU A 373 1.88 -9.31 -0.33
C LEU A 373 2.18 -8.45 -1.58
N ALA A 374 2.37 -7.15 -1.40
CA ALA A 374 2.75 -6.23 -2.47
C ALA A 374 4.10 -6.60 -3.11
N THR A 375 5.08 -6.96 -2.29
CA THR A 375 6.39 -7.39 -2.76
C THR A 375 6.30 -8.69 -3.58
N GLU A 376 5.50 -9.66 -3.12
CA GLU A 376 5.23 -10.91 -3.87
C GLU A 376 4.52 -10.64 -5.19
N TYR A 377 3.51 -9.76 -5.18
CA TYR A 377 2.76 -9.38 -6.38
C TYR A 377 3.69 -8.78 -7.43
N ARG A 378 4.46 -7.74 -7.07
CA ARG A 378 5.42 -7.09 -7.96
C ARG A 378 6.39 -8.12 -8.52
N GLN A 379 6.89 -9.02 -7.67
CA GLN A 379 7.92 -9.96 -8.06
C GLN A 379 7.40 -11.10 -8.96
N GLN A 380 6.10 -11.42 -8.87
CA GLN A 380 5.45 -12.45 -9.67
C GLN A 380 4.89 -11.91 -10.99
N PHE A 381 4.34 -10.71 -11.00
CA PHE A 381 3.60 -10.15 -12.14
C PHE A 381 4.29 -8.99 -12.85
N HIS A 382 5.36 -8.43 -12.26
CA HIS A 382 6.14 -7.34 -12.84
C HIS A 382 5.31 -6.09 -13.13
N ALA A 383 4.38 -5.80 -12.22
CA ALA A 383 3.42 -4.71 -12.31
C ALA A 383 3.40 -3.89 -11.01
N ASP A 384 2.95 -2.64 -11.14
CA ASP A 384 2.89 -1.67 -10.04
C ASP A 384 1.81 -2.05 -9.01
N ILE A 385 2.04 -1.71 -7.74
CA ILE A 385 1.12 -1.91 -6.60
C ILE A 385 1.20 -0.80 -5.58
#